data_AF-A0A1E1WXH8-F1
#
_entry.id   AF-A0A1E1WXH8-F1
#
_cell.length_a   1.000
_cell.length_b   1.000
_cell.length_c   1.000
_cell.angle_alpha   90.00
_cell.angle_beta   90.00
_cell.angle_gamma   90.00
#
_symmetry.space_group_name_H-M   'P 1'
#
loop_
_entity.id
_entity.type
_entity.pdbx_description
1 polymer ?
#
loop_
_entity_poly.entity_id
_entity_poly.type
_entity_poly.pdbx_seq_one_letter_code
_entity_poly.pdbx_strand_id
1 'polypeptide(L)'
;CHPDYHNCTCKGALLWVVSLHRCTEAVALKEECEASEQCLAYDQHSYCGEFGRSQLPPRICQCQFGFNMKSLNNQARCIEIPNAFGTPLFDSRDTVPIVMGCLAAGLALVACCAGIVQLLRIKQRSGPFRTGEPQDP
;
A
#
# COMPACT_ATOMS: atom_id res chain seq x y z
N CYS A 1 15.20 -40.50 10.27
CA CYS A 1 15.86 -40.32 8.96
C CYS A 1 15.80 -41.65 8.24
N HIS A 2 15.38 -41.66 6.97
CA HIS A 2 15.29 -42.89 6.22
C HIS A 2 16.70 -43.43 5.95
N PRO A 3 16.98 -44.70 6.29
CA PRO A 3 18.33 -45.26 6.15
C PRO A 3 18.83 -45.25 4.71
N ASP A 4 17.94 -45.47 3.73
CA ASP A 4 18.33 -45.62 2.32
C ASP A 4 18.43 -44.30 1.52
N TYR A 5 17.73 -43.25 1.94
CA TYR A 5 17.64 -42.00 1.17
C TYR A 5 18.34 -40.82 1.84
N HIS A 6 18.95 -41.04 3.00
CA HIS A 6 19.57 -40.00 3.85
C HIS A 6 18.67 -38.78 4.12
N ASN A 7 17.35 -38.89 3.91
CA ASN A 7 16.41 -37.82 4.17
C ASN A 7 15.92 -37.90 5.62
N CYS A 8 15.97 -36.78 6.32
CA CYS A 8 15.43 -36.65 7.66
C CYS A 8 14.09 -35.92 7.57
N THR A 9 13.03 -36.57 8.04
CA THR A 9 11.74 -35.93 8.25
C THR A 9 11.59 -35.59 9.73
N CYS A 10 10.83 -34.53 10.00
CA CYS A 10 10.48 -34.16 11.36
C CYS A 10 9.51 -35.19 11.96
N LYS A 11 9.61 -35.39 13.28
CA LYS A 11 8.76 -36.35 14.01
C LYS A 11 7.36 -35.76 14.21
N GLY A 12 6.32 -36.58 14.01
CA GLY A 12 4.94 -36.18 14.29
C GLY A 12 4.41 -35.15 13.29
N ALA A 13 3.75 -34.11 13.81
CA ALA A 13 3.15 -33.03 13.01
C ALA A 13 4.09 -31.81 12.82
N LEU A 14 5.36 -31.95 13.18
CA LEU A 14 6.36 -30.89 13.01
C LEU A 14 6.77 -30.76 11.54
N LEU A 15 7.03 -29.53 11.12
CA LEU A 15 7.55 -29.21 9.80
C LEU A 15 9.03 -28.82 9.87
N TRP A 16 9.78 -29.22 8.83
CA TRP A 16 11.17 -28.79 8.67
C TRP A 16 11.20 -27.38 8.08
N VAL A 17 11.58 -26.39 8.89
CA VAL A 17 11.73 -25.01 8.43
C VAL A 17 13.16 -24.80 7.97
N VAL A 18 13.34 -24.56 6.67
CA VAL A 18 14.67 -24.43 6.06
C VAL A 18 15.40 -23.20 6.60
N SER A 19 14.70 -22.06 6.70
CA SER A 19 15.27 -20.81 7.21
C SER A 19 15.75 -20.88 8.67
N LEU A 20 15.18 -21.77 9.48
CA LEU A 20 15.53 -21.96 10.90
C LEU A 20 16.41 -23.19 11.13
N HIS A 21 16.62 -24.02 10.10
CA HIS A 21 17.34 -25.31 10.18
C HIS A 21 16.86 -26.23 11.31
N ARG A 22 15.55 -26.23 11.61
CA ARG A 22 14.96 -27.02 12.69
C ARG A 22 13.52 -27.42 12.42
N CYS A 23 13.07 -28.44 13.15
CA CYS A 23 11.68 -28.85 13.17
C CYS A 23 10.86 -27.93 14.07
N THR A 24 9.78 -27.34 13.56
CA THR A 24 8.88 -26.46 14.33
C THR A 24 7.43 -26.83 14.07
N GLU A 25 6.52 -26.28 14.86
CA GLU A 25 5.09 -26.38 14.61
C GLU A 25 4.63 -25.33 13.59
N ALA A 26 3.47 -25.61 12.98
CA ALA A 26 2.76 -24.64 12.16
C ALA A 26 2.11 -23.61 13.09
N VAL A 27 2.10 -22.36 12.65
CA VAL A 27 1.64 -21.23 13.48
C VAL A 27 0.34 -20.70 12.90
N ALA A 28 -0.68 -20.49 13.74
CA ALA A 28 -1.97 -20.01 13.27
C ALA A 28 -1.93 -18.52 12.91
N LEU A 29 -2.94 -18.06 12.18
CA LEU A 29 -3.09 -16.64 11.87
C LEU A 29 -3.20 -15.81 13.16
N LYS A 30 -2.53 -14.65 13.16
CA LYS A 30 -2.38 -13.72 14.30
C LYS A 30 -1.49 -14.19 15.45
N GLU A 31 -0.88 -15.37 15.35
CA GLU A 31 0.12 -15.81 16.30
C GLU A 31 1.53 -15.42 15.86
N GLU A 32 2.45 -15.36 16.82
CA GLU A 32 3.84 -15.00 16.58
C GLU A 32 4.57 -16.07 15.77
N CYS A 33 5.30 -15.63 14.76
CA CYS A 33 6.03 -16.49 13.84
C CYS A 33 7.48 -16.04 13.73
N GLU A 34 8.37 -17.01 13.49
CA GLU A 34 9.78 -16.74 13.21
C GLU A 34 10.04 -16.76 11.70
N ALA A 35 9.33 -17.64 11.00
CA ALA A 35 9.51 -17.91 9.57
C ALA A 35 8.18 -18.08 8.83
N SER A 36 8.15 -17.66 7.56
CA SER A 36 6.93 -17.73 6.72
C SER A 36 6.48 -19.17 6.44
N GLU A 37 7.40 -20.13 6.42
CA GLU A 37 7.10 -21.55 6.23
C GLU A 37 6.14 -22.09 7.30
N GLN A 38 6.19 -21.54 8.53
CA GLN A 38 5.30 -21.93 9.63
C GLN A 38 3.85 -21.50 9.35
N CYS A 39 3.66 -20.29 8.83
CA CYS A 39 2.35 -19.78 8.45
C CYS A 39 1.82 -20.52 7.22
N LEU A 40 2.66 -20.74 6.20
CA LEU A 40 2.31 -21.45 4.96
C LEU A 40 1.83 -22.88 5.22
N ALA A 41 2.42 -23.56 6.21
CA ALA A 41 1.98 -24.89 6.64
C ALA A 41 0.58 -24.88 7.27
N TYR A 42 0.18 -23.77 7.91
CA TYR A 42 -1.17 -23.57 8.45
C TYR A 42 -2.17 -23.17 7.35
N ASP A 43 -1.83 -22.16 6.55
CA ASP A 43 -2.63 -21.65 5.43
C ASP A 43 -1.72 -21.20 4.27
N GLN A 44 -1.96 -21.72 3.07
CA GLN A 44 -1.13 -21.48 1.88
C GLN A 44 -1.07 -20.00 1.45
N HIS A 45 -2.07 -19.20 1.81
CA HIS A 45 -2.14 -17.77 1.45
C HIS A 45 -1.75 -16.86 2.61
N SER A 46 -0.93 -17.38 3.53
CA SER A 46 -0.40 -16.61 4.67
C SER A 46 1.11 -16.42 4.58
N TYR A 47 1.64 -15.48 5.36
CA TYR A 47 3.06 -15.20 5.46
C TYR A 47 3.40 -14.61 6.85
N CYS A 48 4.67 -14.65 7.22
CA CYS A 48 5.15 -14.09 8.49
C CYS A 48 5.60 -12.63 8.29
N GLY A 49 4.80 -11.68 8.78
CA GLY A 49 5.00 -10.25 8.58
C GLY A 49 5.04 -9.46 9.88
N GLU A 50 5.78 -8.36 9.88
CA GLU A 50 5.80 -7.41 11.00
C GLU A 50 4.43 -6.77 11.20
N PHE A 51 4.02 -6.61 12.46
CA PHE A 51 2.76 -5.98 12.82
C PHE A 51 2.95 -4.91 13.89
N GLY A 52 2.39 -3.73 13.66
CA GLY A 52 2.44 -2.60 14.57
C GLY A 52 3.49 -1.55 14.20
N ARG A 53 3.57 -0.49 15.02
CA ARG A 53 4.49 0.66 14.84
C ARG A 53 5.52 0.78 15.96
N SER A 54 5.75 -0.29 16.73
CA SER A 54 6.76 -0.30 17.79
C SER A 54 8.18 -0.33 17.20
N GLN A 55 9.18 0.05 18.00
CA GLN A 55 10.60 -0.01 17.58
C GLN A 55 11.06 -1.42 17.22
N LEU A 56 10.46 -2.45 17.84
CA LEU A 56 10.54 -3.83 17.41
C LEU A 56 9.11 -4.35 17.23
N PRO A 57 8.57 -4.37 15.99
CA PRO A 57 7.27 -4.94 15.74
C PRO A 57 7.35 -6.47 15.87
N PRO A 58 6.43 -7.12 16.62
CA PRO A 58 6.32 -8.57 16.59
C PRO A 58 6.02 -9.04 15.17
N ARG A 59 6.55 -10.19 14.81
CA ARG A 59 6.26 -10.86 13.54
C ARG A 59 5.12 -11.85 13.78
N ILE A 60 4.03 -11.69 13.05
CA ILE A 60 2.85 -12.54 13.18
C ILE A 60 2.41 -13.10 11.82
N CYS A 61 1.72 -14.24 11.83
CA CYS A 61 1.15 -14.81 10.61
C CYS A 61 -0.04 -13.96 10.13
N GLN A 62 0.04 -13.46 8.89
CA GLN A 62 -0.97 -12.61 8.25
C GLN A 62 -1.32 -13.14 6.86
N CYS A 63 -2.50 -12.79 6.36
CA CYS A 63 -2.89 -13.14 4.99
C CYS A 63 -2.12 -12.29 3.98
N GLN A 64 -1.71 -12.92 2.88
CA GLN A 64 -1.05 -12.26 1.76
C GLN A 64 -1.99 -11.21 1.12
N PHE A 65 -1.39 -10.28 0.39
CA PHE A 65 -2.16 -9.26 -0.34
C PHE A 65 -3.18 -9.93 -1.29
N GLY A 66 -4.42 -9.42 -1.29
CA GLY A 66 -5.53 -10.02 -2.04
C GLY A 66 -6.33 -11.08 -1.29
N PHE A 67 -5.90 -11.45 -0.07
CA PHE A 67 -6.61 -12.38 0.80
C PHE A 67 -7.04 -11.71 2.10
N ASN A 68 -8.24 -12.03 2.58
CA ASN A 68 -8.76 -11.58 3.86
C ASN A 68 -8.90 -12.76 4.82
N MET A 69 -8.67 -12.50 6.10
CA MET A 69 -8.88 -13.50 7.14
C MET A 69 -10.38 -13.67 7.41
N LYS A 70 -10.89 -14.89 7.30
CA LYS A 70 -12.25 -15.27 7.66
C LYS A 70 -12.24 -16.52 8.53
N SER A 71 -13.15 -16.59 9.50
CA SER A 71 -13.37 -17.82 10.27
C SER A 71 -14.26 -18.76 9.46
N LEU A 72 -13.74 -19.94 9.12
CA LEU A 72 -14.46 -21.02 8.45
C LEU A 72 -14.36 -22.27 9.34
N ASN A 73 -15.49 -22.83 9.76
CA ASN A 73 -15.53 -24.01 10.64
C ASN A 73 -14.68 -23.85 11.92
N ASN A 74 -14.76 -22.68 12.58
CA ASN A 74 -13.95 -22.30 13.75
C ASN A 74 -12.43 -22.23 13.51
N GLN A 75 -11.98 -22.26 12.25
CA GLN A 75 -10.58 -22.08 11.87
C GLN A 75 -10.42 -20.77 11.09
N ALA A 76 -9.45 -19.94 11.48
CA ALA A 76 -9.11 -18.75 10.71
C ALA A 76 -8.41 -19.18 9.41
N ARG A 77 -8.91 -18.72 8.27
CA ARG A 77 -8.39 -19.03 6.93
C ARG A 77 -8.23 -17.76 6.11
N CYS A 78 -7.26 -17.75 5.22
CA CYS A 78 -7.09 -16.68 4.25
C CYS A 78 -7.93 -17.00 3.01
N ILE A 79 -8.98 -16.21 2.79
CA ILE A 79 -9.87 -16.36 1.64
C ILE A 79 -9.60 -15.24 0.64
N GLU A 80 -9.69 -15.57 -0.64
CA GLU A 80 -9.54 -14.58 -1.71
C GLU A 80 -10.61 -13.50 -1.58
N ILE A 81 -10.21 -12.25 -1.76
CA ILE A 81 -11.13 -11.12 -1.80
C ILE A 81 -11.66 -11.04 -3.24
N PRO A 82 -12.93 -11.36 -3.51
CA PRO A 82 -13.49 -11.12 -4.83
C PRO A 82 -13.37 -9.61 -5.12
N ASN A 83 -12.69 -9.27 -6.21
CA ASN A 83 -12.36 -7.90 -6.66
C ASN A 83 -11.11 -7.23 -6.05
N ALA A 84 -10.14 -7.97 -5.50
CA ALA A 84 -8.86 -7.40 -5.03
C ALA A 84 -8.08 -6.60 -6.11
N PHE A 85 -8.34 -6.86 -7.40
CA PHE A 85 -7.72 -6.18 -8.54
C PHE A 85 -8.57 -5.04 -9.13
N GLY A 86 -9.67 -4.64 -8.45
CA GLY A 86 -10.67 -3.72 -8.99
C GLY A 86 -10.78 -2.35 -8.31
N THR A 87 -10.23 -2.18 -7.11
CA THR A 87 -10.17 -0.86 -6.46
C THR A 87 -8.95 -0.83 -5.54
N PRO A 88 -8.05 0.18 -5.66
CA PRO A 88 -7.08 0.39 -4.62
C PRO A 88 -7.88 0.66 -3.34
N LEU A 89 -7.62 -0.13 -2.31
CA LEU A 89 -8.13 0.01 -0.95
C LEU A 89 -7.51 1.25 -0.29
N PHE A 90 -7.62 2.41 -0.96
CA PHE A 90 -7.57 3.70 -0.31
C PHE A 90 -8.89 3.81 0.44
N ASP A 91 -8.76 3.75 1.76
CA ASP A 91 -9.80 4.10 2.71
C ASP A 91 -10.60 5.31 2.18
N SER A 92 -11.88 5.09 1.87
CA SER A 92 -12.76 6.00 1.13
C SER A 92 -13.06 7.32 1.88
N ARG A 93 -12.34 7.59 2.97
CA ARG A 93 -12.35 8.83 3.74
C ARG A 93 -11.26 9.83 3.33
N ASP A 94 -10.17 9.39 2.70
CA ASP A 94 -9.04 10.27 2.36
C ASP A 94 -8.92 10.62 0.86
N THR A 95 -9.70 9.97 -0.01
CA THR A 95 -9.67 10.24 -1.46
C THR A 95 -10.41 11.53 -1.83
N VAL A 96 -11.45 11.88 -1.07
CA VAL A 96 -12.23 13.12 -1.27
C VAL A 96 -11.38 14.39 -1.12
N PRO A 97 -10.55 14.57 -0.07
CA PRO A 97 -9.73 15.77 0.06
C PRO A 97 -8.62 15.88 -1.00
N ILE A 98 -8.06 14.76 -1.47
CA ILE A 98 -6.99 14.79 -2.49
C ILE A 98 -7.56 15.18 -3.86
N VAL A 99 -8.68 14.57 -4.26
CA VAL A 99 -9.32 14.88 -5.55
C VAL A 99 -9.87 16.31 -5.55
N MET A 100 -10.45 16.77 -4.43
CA MET A 100 -10.88 18.16 -4.27
C MET A 100 -9.70 19.14 -4.29
N GLY A 101 -8.55 18.77 -3.70
CA GLY A 101 -7.32 19.57 -3.77
C GLY A 101 -6.80 19.74 -5.20
N CYS A 102 -6.77 18.66 -5.99
CA CYS A 102 -6.39 18.71 -7.40
C CYS A 102 -7.36 19.54 -8.25
N LEU A 103 -8.68 19.43 -8.00
CA LEU A 103 -9.69 20.24 -8.69
C LEU A 103 -9.56 21.72 -8.34
N ALA A 104 -9.33 22.06 -7.07
CA ALA A 104 -9.12 23.44 -6.64
C ALA A 104 -7.85 24.04 -7.26
N ALA A 105 -6.73 23.30 -7.28
CA ALA A 105 -5.50 23.73 -7.92
C ALA A 105 -5.67 23.94 -9.44
N GLY A 106 -6.38 23.01 -10.11
CA GLY A 106 -6.71 23.14 -11.53
C GLY A 106 -7.55 24.38 -11.84
N LEU A 107 -8.61 24.63 -11.06
CA LEU A 107 -9.46 25.80 -11.22
C LEU A 107 -8.72 27.12 -10.93
N ALA A 108 -7.84 27.15 -9.93
CA ALA A 108 -7.02 28.33 -9.63
C ALA A 108 -6.07 28.67 -10.79
N LEU A 109 -5.43 27.67 -11.39
CA LEU A 109 -4.57 27.86 -12.56
C LEU A 109 -5.36 28.41 -13.75
N VAL A 110 -6.56 27.87 -14.02
CA VAL A 110 -7.42 28.36 -15.10
C VAL A 110 -7.85 29.81 -14.86
N ALA A 111 -8.21 30.17 -13.63
CA ALA A 111 -8.57 31.53 -13.27
C ALA A 111 -7.38 32.50 -13.43
N CYS A 112 -6.18 32.12 -12.99
CA CYS A 112 -4.96 32.91 -13.21
C CYS A 112 -4.66 33.09 -14.69
N CYS A 113 -4.75 32.03 -15.49
CA CYS A 113 -4.55 32.11 -16.94
C CYS A 113 -5.59 33.04 -17.60
N ALA A 114 -6.86 32.96 -17.21
CA ALA A 114 -7.91 33.86 -17.72
C ALA A 114 -7.64 35.32 -17.33
N GLY A 115 -7.19 35.59 -16.10
CA GLY A 115 -6.80 36.92 -15.64
C GLY A 115 -5.62 37.49 -16.42
N ILE A 116 -4.59 36.69 -16.66
CA ILE A 116 -3.41 37.09 -17.47
C ILE A 116 -3.83 37.40 -18.91
N VAL A 117 -4.69 36.57 -19.52
CA VAL A 117 -5.20 36.81 -20.88
C VAL A 117 -6.04 38.09 -20.96
N GLN A 118 -6.88 38.38 -19.95
CA GLN A 118 -7.62 39.63 -19.90
C GLN A 118 -6.70 40.85 -19.75
N LEU A 119 -5.68 40.76 -18.89
CA LEU A 119 -4.66 41.81 -18.73
C LEU A 119 -3.87 42.05 -20.02
N LEU A 120 -3.49 40.99 -20.73
CA LEU A 120 -2.82 41.09 -22.03
C LEU A 120 -3.72 41.68 -23.10
N ARG A 121 -5.01 41.31 -23.12
CA ARG A 121 -5.99 41.92 -24.04
C ARG A 121 -6.23 43.39 -23.74
N ILE A 122 -6.30 43.79 -22.47
CA ILE A 122 -6.42 45.19 -22.08
C ILE A 122 -5.15 45.94 -22.48
N LYS A 123 -3.96 45.40 -22.17
CA LYS A 123 -2.67 46.01 -22.55
C LYS A 123 -2.46 46.10 -24.07
N GLN A 124 -2.99 45.17 -24.87
CA GLN A 124 -2.95 45.26 -26.33
C GLN A 124 -3.99 46.23 -26.90
N ARG A 125 -5.14 46.38 -26.23
CA ARG A 125 -6.16 47.39 -26.60
C ARG A 125 -5.73 48.79 -26.19
N SER A 126 -4.94 48.89 -25.12
CA SER A 126 -4.21 50.07 -24.67
C SER A 126 -2.85 50.14 -25.37
N GLY A 127 -2.84 50.46 -26.66
CA GLY A 127 -1.59 50.78 -27.37
C GLY A 127 -0.74 51.82 -26.63
N PRO A 128 0.58 51.87 -26.87
CA PRO A 128 1.52 52.67 -26.09
C PRO A 128 1.13 54.15 -26.13
N PHE A 129 0.74 54.69 -24.98
CA PHE A 129 0.62 56.14 -24.80
C PHE A 129 2.05 56.70 -24.74
N ARG A 130 2.61 57.05 -25.90
CA ARG A 130 3.80 57.91 -26.00
C ARG A 130 3.37 59.33 -25.66
N THR A 131 3.61 59.74 -24.43
CA THR A 131 3.70 61.16 -24.05
C THR A 131 4.94 61.35 -23.20
N GLY A 132 5.78 62.29 -23.61
CA GLY A 132 6.89 62.79 -22.82
C GLY A 132 8.20 62.84 -23.60
N GLU A 133 8.31 63.77 -24.55
CA GLU A 133 9.62 64.35 -24.86
C GLU A 133 9.82 65.50 -23.84
N PRO A 134 10.98 65.59 -23.17
CA PRO A 134 11.27 66.66 -22.22
C PRO A 134 11.65 67.94 -22.96
N GLN A 135 11.14 69.04 -22.43
CA GLN A 135 11.46 70.42 -22.78
C GLN A 135 12.91 70.74 -22.35
N ASP A 136 13.71 71.27 -23.27
CA ASP A 136 14.99 71.94 -22.98
C ASP A 136 14.97 73.37 -23.59
N PRO A 137 15.72 74.33 -23.00
CA PRO A 137 15.44 75.77 -22.97
C PRO A 137 15.70 76.55 -24.27
#